data_AF-A0A7V4KQ22-F1
#
_entry.id   AF-A0A7V4KQ22-F1
#
_cell.length_a   1.000
_cell.length_b   1.000
_cell.length_c   1.000
_cell.angle_alpha   90.00
_cell.angle_beta   90.00
_cell.angle_gamma   90.00
#
_symmetry.space_group_name_H-M   'P 1'
#
loop_
_entity.id
_entity.type
_entity.pdbx_description
1 polymer ?
#
loop_
_entity_poly.entity_id
_entity_poly.type
_entity_poly.pdbx_seq_one_letter_code
_entity_poly.pdbx_strand_id
1 'polypeptide(L)'
;MPLRRPWLVAAVAALAACSKPAGQPAAEPGAATPMAATPAAGAEGTWRATLPAADSPGRVIELVLFAGGKAQMVTDFQKGSPVLEDGSWLARDDGTIAVSLGRPDVQPTLLVFRRAGTTLELQDPVAAGYGSEGLRLERQ
;
A
#
# COMPACT_ATOMS: atom_id res chain seq x y z
N MET A 1 72.90 25.74 40.27
CA MET A 1 72.24 24.57 39.67
C MET A 1 71.51 23.84 40.77
N PRO A 2 70.17 23.91 40.85
CA PRO A 2 69.54 22.78 41.53
C PRO A 2 68.11 22.44 41.02
N LEU A 3 67.80 21.14 41.19
CA LEU A 3 66.49 20.56 41.54
C LEU A 3 65.60 20.11 40.36
N ARG A 4 64.85 19.01 40.44
CA ARG A 4 64.44 18.17 41.58
C ARG A 4 63.83 16.87 41.03
N ARG A 5 64.01 15.75 41.75
CA ARG A 5 63.29 14.49 41.52
C ARG A 5 61.83 14.61 42.00
N PRO A 6 60.83 14.11 41.27
CA PRO A 6 59.47 13.99 41.81
C PRO A 6 59.17 12.56 42.30
N TRP A 7 58.49 12.50 43.45
CA TRP A 7 57.86 11.34 44.08
C TRP A 7 56.39 11.20 43.65
N LEU A 8 55.86 9.97 43.77
CA LEU A 8 54.44 9.60 43.70
C LEU A 8 53.56 10.35 44.72
N VAL A 9 52.29 10.63 44.37
CA VAL A 9 51.08 10.27 45.17
C VAL A 9 49.86 10.16 44.23
N ALA A 10 48.98 9.19 44.51
CA ALA A 10 47.73 8.82 43.81
C ALA A 10 46.53 9.74 44.10
N ALA A 11 45.52 9.76 43.22
CA ALA A 11 44.12 10.06 43.57
C ALA A 11 43.12 9.53 42.52
N VAL A 12 42.04 8.94 43.04
CA VAL A 12 40.86 8.35 42.40
C VAL A 12 39.85 9.44 42.01
N ALA A 13 39.11 9.29 40.89
CA ALA A 13 37.64 9.46 40.81
C ALA A 13 37.09 9.84 39.42
N ALA A 14 36.04 9.11 39.03
CA ALA A 14 34.85 9.53 38.28
C ALA A 14 35.02 10.37 37.01
N LEU A 15 34.88 9.70 35.85
CA LEU A 15 34.51 10.34 34.59
C LEU A 15 33.00 10.67 34.60
N ALA A 16 32.65 11.84 35.12
CA ALA A 16 31.42 12.54 34.77
C ALA A 16 31.71 13.44 33.56
N ALA A 17 31.34 13.00 32.35
CA ALA A 17 31.44 13.82 31.16
C ALA A 17 30.27 14.81 31.07
N CYS A 18 30.61 16.09 30.93
CA CYS A 18 29.72 17.24 30.87
C CYS A 18 28.66 17.19 29.77
N SER A 19 27.47 17.62 30.16
CA SER A 19 26.32 18.01 29.37
C SER A 19 26.60 19.24 28.49
N LYS A 20 26.11 19.19 27.24
CA LYS A 20 25.95 20.37 26.36
C LYS A 20 24.46 20.53 26.05
N PRO A 21 23.83 21.68 26.36
CA PRO A 21 22.41 21.89 26.10
C PRO A 21 22.24 22.39 24.66
N ALA A 22 21.68 21.54 23.80
CA ALA A 22 20.89 21.95 22.65
C ALA A 22 19.48 21.45 22.96
N GLY A 23 18.48 22.31 23.21
CA GLY A 23 18.14 23.37 22.28
C GLY A 23 17.53 22.78 21.02
N GLN A 24 16.65 21.78 21.15
CA GLN A 24 15.73 21.40 20.09
C GLN A 24 14.41 21.00 20.74
N PRO A 25 13.35 21.84 20.64
CA PRO A 25 12.00 21.34 20.75
C PRO A 25 11.90 20.16 19.79
N ALA A 26 11.47 19.02 20.30
CA ALA A 26 10.95 17.96 19.46
C ALA A 26 9.72 18.53 18.73
N ALA A 27 9.96 19.25 17.64
CA ALA A 27 9.02 19.33 16.56
C ALA A 27 9.00 17.91 16.01
N GLU A 28 8.08 17.09 16.53
CA GLU A 28 7.55 15.93 15.85
C GLU A 28 7.12 16.42 14.45
N PRO A 29 7.83 16.07 13.37
CA PRO A 29 7.35 16.38 12.05
C PRO A 29 6.24 15.38 11.78
N GLY A 30 5.01 15.83 12.03
CA GLY A 30 3.78 15.33 11.46
C GLY A 30 3.60 13.82 11.53
N ALA A 31 2.59 13.40 12.30
CA ALA A 31 1.68 12.40 11.76
C ALA A 31 1.39 12.83 10.32
N ALA A 32 1.98 12.13 9.36
CA ALA A 32 1.54 12.18 7.98
C ALA A 32 0.07 11.79 8.09
N THR A 33 -0.79 12.81 8.13
CA THR A 33 -2.15 12.62 7.69
C THR A 33 -1.94 12.04 6.31
N PRO A 34 -2.30 10.77 6.03
CA PRO A 34 -2.26 10.32 4.66
C PRO A 34 -3.07 11.37 3.93
N MET A 35 -2.41 12.10 3.02
CA MET A 35 -3.08 13.06 2.18
C MET A 35 -4.23 12.25 1.60
N ALA A 36 -5.45 12.56 2.05
CA ALA A 36 -6.63 11.81 1.69
C ALA A 36 -6.78 12.07 0.21
N ALA A 37 -6.15 11.20 -0.57
CA ALA A 37 -6.14 11.25 -2.00
C ALA A 37 -7.61 11.13 -2.33
N THR A 38 -8.21 12.27 -2.70
CA THR A 38 -9.65 12.36 -2.80
C THR A 38 -10.01 11.39 -3.92
N PRO A 39 -10.70 10.27 -3.64
CA PRO A 39 -11.10 9.37 -4.69
C PRO A 39 -11.90 10.21 -5.69
N ALA A 40 -11.46 10.25 -6.95
CA ALA A 40 -12.16 11.03 -7.95
C ALA A 40 -13.60 10.54 -8.02
N ALA A 41 -14.54 11.47 -7.81
CA ALA A 41 -15.96 11.18 -7.78
C ALA A 41 -16.37 10.47 -9.07
N GLY A 42 -17.05 9.33 -8.92
CA GLY A 42 -17.68 8.59 -10.01
C GLY A 42 -17.00 7.27 -10.39
N ALA A 43 -15.83 6.94 -9.84
CA ALA A 43 -15.26 5.58 -9.95
C ALA A 43 -15.87 4.62 -8.92
N GLU A 44 -16.53 5.16 -7.88
CA GLU A 44 -17.15 4.35 -6.83
C GLU A 44 -18.28 3.47 -7.37
N GLY A 45 -18.41 2.29 -6.76
CA GLY A 45 -19.44 1.32 -7.08
C GLY A 45 -18.89 -0.10 -7.21
N THR A 46 -19.78 -0.98 -7.66
CA THR A 46 -19.49 -2.40 -7.86
C THR A 46 -19.21 -2.66 -9.34
N TRP A 47 -18.14 -3.39 -9.59
CA TRP A 47 -17.65 -3.75 -10.90
C TRP A 47 -17.48 -5.26 -10.95
N ARG A 48 -17.91 -5.92 -12.03
CA ARG A 48 -17.90 -7.37 -12.11
C ARG A 48 -17.37 -7.86 -13.44
N ALA A 49 -16.60 -8.93 -13.42
CA ALA A 49 -16.14 -9.65 -14.59
C ALA A 49 -16.46 -11.14 -14.42
N THR A 50 -16.77 -11.81 -15.52
CA THR A 50 -16.80 -13.27 -15.57
C THR A 50 -15.75 -13.71 -16.57
N LEU A 51 -14.77 -14.46 -16.09
CA LEU A 51 -13.68 -14.97 -16.92
C LEU A 51 -13.73 -16.51 -16.96
N PRO A 52 -13.40 -17.14 -18.10
CA PRO A 52 -13.10 -18.56 -18.09
C PRO A 52 -11.91 -18.81 -17.15
N ALA A 53 -11.98 -19.90 -16.38
CA ALA A 53 -10.89 -20.31 -15.51
C ALA A 53 -10.17 -21.51 -16.14
N ALA A 54 -8.85 -21.58 -15.98
CA ALA A 54 -8.03 -22.64 -16.60
C ALA A 54 -8.46 -24.05 -16.17
N ASP A 55 -8.87 -24.21 -14.91
CA ASP A 55 -9.23 -25.51 -14.28
C ASP A 55 -10.62 -25.52 -13.61
N SER A 56 -11.45 -24.52 -13.90
CA SER A 56 -12.78 -24.34 -13.31
C SER A 56 -13.80 -23.96 -14.40
N PRO A 57 -15.11 -24.16 -14.15
CA PRO A 57 -16.16 -23.73 -15.10
C PRO A 57 -16.11 -22.22 -15.40
N GLY A 58 -15.52 -21.43 -14.50
CA GLY A 58 -15.21 -20.02 -14.67
C GLY A 58 -14.73 -19.41 -13.36
N ARG A 59 -14.40 -18.13 -13.38
CA ARG A 59 -14.27 -17.30 -12.17
C ARG A 59 -15.07 -16.03 -12.31
N VAL A 60 -15.76 -15.65 -11.24
CA VAL A 60 -16.44 -14.37 -11.12
C VAL A 60 -15.57 -13.48 -10.25
N ILE A 61 -15.23 -12.31 -10.75
CA ILE A 61 -14.47 -11.31 -10.02
C ILE A 61 -15.40 -10.13 -9.78
N GLU A 62 -15.56 -9.75 -8.52
CA GLU A 62 -16.31 -8.56 -8.11
C GLU A 62 -15.35 -7.61 -7.41
N LEU A 63 -15.26 -6.37 -7.89
CA LEU A 63 -14.47 -5.29 -7.32
C LEU A 63 -15.41 -4.19 -6.85
N VAL A 64 -15.36 -3.89 -5.56
CA VAL A 64 -16.09 -2.80 -4.93
C VAL A 64 -15.12 -1.67 -4.62
N LEU A 65 -15.36 -0.51 -5.23
CA LEU A 65 -14.64 0.73 -4.96
C LEU A 65 -15.50 1.60 -4.05
N PHE A 66 -15.14 1.66 -2.76
CA PHE A 66 -15.87 2.44 -1.76
C PHE A 66 -15.45 3.90 -1.78
N ALA A 67 -16.38 4.78 -1.41
CA ALA A 67 -16.07 6.16 -1.09
C ALA A 67 -14.99 6.23 0.01
N GLY A 68 -14.08 7.20 -0.11
CA GLY A 68 -12.92 7.35 0.79
C GLY A 68 -11.71 6.46 0.44
N GLY A 69 -11.69 5.83 -0.74
CA GLY A 69 -10.49 5.18 -1.27
C GLY A 69 -10.22 3.78 -0.74
N LYS A 70 -11.22 3.11 -0.14
CA LYS A 70 -11.15 1.68 0.23
C LYS A 70 -11.60 0.81 -0.94
N ALA A 71 -10.90 -0.29 -1.19
CA ALA A 71 -11.23 -1.26 -2.22
C ALA A 71 -11.41 -2.64 -1.61
N GLN A 72 -12.32 -3.44 -2.19
CA GLN A 72 -12.47 -4.85 -1.88
C GLN A 72 -12.67 -5.63 -3.17
N MET A 73 -11.97 -6.73 -3.33
CA MET A 73 -12.13 -7.63 -4.46
C MET A 73 -12.47 -9.03 -3.97
N VAL A 74 -13.49 -9.64 -4.56
CA VAL A 74 -13.90 -11.01 -4.33
C VAL A 74 -13.71 -11.78 -5.62
N THR A 75 -12.92 -12.85 -5.56
CA THR A 75 -12.76 -13.79 -6.67
C THR A 75 -13.40 -15.11 -6.29
N ASP A 76 -14.53 -15.43 -6.91
CA ASP A 76 -15.20 -16.72 -6.80
C ASP A 76 -14.76 -17.63 -7.95
N PHE A 77 -14.09 -18.74 -7.64
CA PHE A 77 -13.59 -19.70 -8.63
C PHE A 77 -14.63 -20.76 -9.03
N GLN A 78 -15.89 -20.58 -8.62
CA GLN A 78 -17.00 -21.54 -8.77
C GLN A 78 -16.65 -22.95 -8.30
N LYS A 79 -15.67 -23.03 -7.40
CA LYS A 79 -15.09 -24.23 -6.82
C LYS A 79 -14.51 -23.82 -5.46
N GLY A 80 -15.17 -24.26 -4.39
CA GLY A 80 -14.74 -23.94 -3.02
C GLY A 80 -15.14 -22.54 -2.57
N SER A 81 -14.39 -22.00 -1.61
CA SER A 81 -14.65 -20.68 -1.02
C SER A 81 -14.08 -19.55 -1.87
N PRO A 82 -14.78 -18.41 -1.98
CA PRO A 82 -14.26 -17.24 -2.69
C PRO A 82 -13.05 -16.66 -1.97
N VAL A 83 -12.14 -16.07 -2.75
CA VAL A 83 -10.97 -15.35 -2.25
C VAL A 83 -11.35 -13.88 -2.08
N LEU A 84 -11.21 -13.40 -0.85
CA LEU A 84 -11.41 -11.99 -0.50
C LEU A 84 -10.05 -11.29 -0.41
N GLU A 85 -9.93 -10.15 -1.06
CA GLU A 85 -8.77 -9.26 -1.00
C GLU A 85 -9.24 -7.85 -0.67
N ASP A 86 -8.54 -7.19 0.24
CA ASP A 86 -8.85 -5.84 0.68
C ASP A 86 -7.70 -4.88 0.39
N GLY A 87 -8.03 -3.60 0.31
CA GLY A 87 -7.02 -2.58 0.22
C GLY A 87 -7.59 -1.20 -0.10
N SER A 88 -6.95 -0.52 -1.04
CA SER A 88 -7.24 0.88 -1.34
C SER A 88 -7.24 1.16 -2.83
N TRP A 89 -7.93 2.21 -3.23
CA TRP A 89 -7.91 2.67 -4.60
C TRP A 89 -7.76 4.19 -4.68
N LEU A 90 -7.21 4.62 -5.81
CA LEU A 90 -7.04 6.02 -6.15
C LEU A 90 -7.24 6.20 -7.65
N ALA A 91 -8.18 7.08 -8.02
CA ALA A 91 -8.25 7.58 -9.39
C ALA A 91 -7.11 8.58 -9.64
N ARG A 92 -6.51 8.50 -10.83
CA ARG A 92 -5.42 9.36 -11.29
C ARG A 92 -5.93 10.35 -12.32
N ASP A 93 -5.20 11.46 -12.46
CA ASP A 93 -5.53 12.53 -13.42
C ASP A 93 -5.49 12.07 -14.88
N ASP A 94 -4.75 10.99 -15.18
CA ASP A 94 -4.67 10.38 -16.52
C ASP A 94 -5.89 9.52 -16.89
N GLY A 95 -6.88 9.40 -15.99
CA GLY A 95 -8.10 8.62 -16.21
C GLY A 95 -7.97 7.14 -15.86
N THR A 96 -6.83 6.71 -15.31
CA THR A 96 -6.67 5.38 -14.71
C THR A 96 -7.07 5.35 -13.23
N ILE A 97 -7.32 4.15 -12.73
CA ILE A 97 -7.63 3.85 -11.34
C ILE A 97 -6.58 2.86 -10.86
N ALA A 98 -5.77 3.28 -9.90
CA ALA A 98 -4.81 2.43 -9.21
C ALA A 98 -5.51 1.77 -8.03
N VAL A 99 -5.56 0.44 -8.01
CA VAL A 99 -6.17 -0.37 -6.95
C VAL A 99 -5.09 -1.25 -6.36
N SER A 100 -4.80 -1.08 -5.08
CA SER A 100 -3.89 -1.92 -4.31
C SER A 100 -4.72 -2.91 -3.50
N LEU A 101 -4.56 -4.21 -3.77
CA LEU A 101 -5.33 -5.28 -3.12
C LEU A 101 -4.36 -6.32 -2.57
N GLY A 102 -4.60 -6.78 -1.35
CA GLY A 102 -3.83 -7.85 -0.75
C GLY A 102 -4.62 -8.62 0.29
N ARG A 103 -3.90 -9.48 1.00
CA ARG A 103 -4.41 -10.22 2.16
C ARG A 103 -3.38 -10.11 3.29
N PRO A 104 -3.73 -10.40 4.54
CA PRO A 104 -2.78 -10.35 5.65
C PRO A 104 -1.49 -11.15 5.38
N ASP A 105 -1.58 -12.27 4.68
CA ASP A 105 -0.46 -13.17 4.38
C ASP A 105 0.16 -12.96 2.98
N VAL A 106 -0.38 -12.05 2.17
CA VAL A 106 0.02 -11.85 0.76
C VAL A 106 0.26 -10.37 0.51
N GLN A 107 1.46 -10.02 0.02
CA GLN A 107 1.80 -8.65 -0.31
C GLN A 107 0.76 -8.03 -1.27
N PRO A 108 0.35 -6.77 -1.03
CA PRO A 108 -0.58 -6.10 -1.91
C PRO A 108 -0.05 -6.02 -3.34
N THR A 109 -0.90 -6.38 -4.29
CA THR A 109 -0.66 -6.22 -5.72
C THR A 109 -1.32 -4.93 -6.19
N LEU A 110 -0.56 -4.12 -6.91
CA LEU A 110 -1.08 -2.92 -7.56
C LEU A 110 -1.66 -3.28 -8.94
N LEU A 111 -2.95 -3.08 -9.10
CA LEU A 111 -3.69 -3.22 -10.35
C LEU A 111 -4.02 -1.82 -10.89
N VAL A 112 -3.63 -1.52 -12.12
CA VAL A 112 -3.96 -0.25 -12.77
C VAL A 112 -5.03 -0.49 -13.81
N PHE A 113 -6.21 0.09 -13.61
CA PHE A 113 -7.33 -0.01 -14.53
C PHE A 113 -7.49 1.27 -15.33
N ARG A 114 -7.70 1.17 -16.63
CA ARG A 114 -8.21 2.27 -17.43
C ARG A 114 -9.72 2.25 -17.42
N ARG A 115 -10.31 3.40 -17.07
CA ARG A 115 -11.77 3.55 -17.11
C ARG A 115 -12.22 3.96 -18.51
N ALA A 116 -13.14 3.20 -19.08
CA ALA A 116 -13.82 3.50 -20.33
C ALA A 116 -15.34 3.46 -20.10
N GLY A 117 -15.91 4.59 -19.67
CA GLY A 117 -17.34 4.70 -19.36
C GLY A 117 -17.76 3.80 -18.19
N THR A 118 -18.48 2.72 -18.52
CA THR A 118 -18.97 1.68 -17.60
C THR A 118 -18.10 0.43 -17.57
N THR A 119 -16.89 0.48 -18.14
CA THR A 119 -15.91 -0.62 -18.11
C THR A 119 -14.60 -0.19 -17.47
N LEU A 120 -14.00 -1.08 -16.68
CA LEU A 120 -12.61 -1.00 -16.21
C LEU A 120 -11.78 -2.06 -16.92
N GLU A 121 -10.74 -1.64 -17.62
CA GLU A 121 -9.80 -2.52 -18.31
C GLU A 121 -8.45 -2.52 -17.59
N LEU A 122 -7.97 -3.69 -17.19
CA LEU A 122 -6.66 -3.83 -16.55
C LEU A 122 -5.55 -3.58 -17.59
N GLN A 123 -4.65 -2.65 -17.28
CA GLN A 123 -3.61 -2.19 -18.20
C GLN A 123 -2.46 -3.20 -18.38
N ASP A 124 -2.06 -3.89 -17.31
CA ASP A 124 -0.93 -4.84 -17.30
C ASP A 124 -1.37 -6.24 -16.83
N PRO A 125 -2.27 -6.91 -17.59
CA PRO A 125 -2.91 -8.14 -17.11
C PRO A 125 -1.96 -9.33 -17.03
N VAL A 126 -0.92 -9.39 -17.87
CA VAL A 126 0.09 -10.46 -17.83
C VAL A 126 0.94 -10.36 -16.56
N ALA A 127 1.41 -9.15 -16.22
CA ALA A 127 2.19 -8.91 -15.00
C ALA A 127 1.36 -9.16 -13.73
N ALA A 128 0.06 -8.86 -13.78
CA ALA A 128 -0.89 -9.12 -12.72
C ALA A 128 -1.41 -10.58 -12.66
N GLY A 129 -0.98 -11.46 -13.56
CA GLY A 129 -1.37 -12.88 -13.55
C GLY A 129 -2.75 -13.20 -14.15
N TYR A 130 -3.41 -12.24 -14.81
CA TYR A 130 -4.70 -12.46 -15.50
C TYR A 130 -4.54 -13.00 -16.93
N GLY A 131 -3.32 -13.00 -17.46
CA GLY A 131 -3.01 -13.53 -18.80
C GLY A 131 -3.30 -12.53 -19.93
N SER A 132 -3.10 -12.98 -21.17
CA SER A 132 -3.25 -12.12 -22.36
C SER A 132 -4.70 -11.74 -22.68
N GLU A 133 -5.67 -12.53 -22.19
CA GLU A 133 -7.11 -12.23 -22.32
C GLU A 133 -7.52 -10.98 -21.53
N GLY A 134 -6.71 -10.57 -20.55
CA GLY A 134 -6.98 -9.39 -19.77
C GLY A 134 -7.98 -9.59 -18.64
N LEU A 135 -8.21 -8.51 -17.89
CA LEU A 135 -9.32 -8.39 -16.96
C LEU A 135 -10.13 -7.15 -17.36
N ARG A 136 -11.39 -7.37 -17.70
CA ARG A 136 -12.36 -6.32 -18.01
C ARG A 136 -13.54 -6.44 -17.07
N LEU A 137 -13.75 -5.44 -16.24
CA LEU A 137 -14.86 -5.38 -15.29
C LEU A 137 -15.93 -4.43 -15.81
N GLU A 138 -17.18 -4.83 -15.72
CA GLU A 138 -18.34 -4.03 -16.10
C GLU A 138 -19.04 -3.51 -14.86
N ARG A 139 -19.48 -2.26 -14.93
CA ARG A 139 -20.26 -1.64 -13.85
C ARG A 139 -21.58 -2.38 -13.69
N GLN A 140 -21.91 -2.72 -12.45
CA GLN A 140 -23.19 -3.37 -12.09
C GLN A 140 -24.29 -2.33 -11.82
#